data_AF-A0A1I8HZ19-F1
#
_entry.id   AF-A0A1I8HZ19-F1
#
_cell.length_a   1.000
_cell.length_b   1.000
_cell.length_c   1.000
_cell.angle_alpha   90.00
_cell.angle_beta   90.00
_cell.angle_gamma   90.00
#
_symmetry.space_group_name_H-M   'P 1'
#
loop_
_entity.id
_entity.type
_entity.pdbx_description
1 polymer ?
#
loop_
_entity_poly.entity_id
_entity_poly.type
_entity_poly.pdbx_seq_one_letter_code
_entity_poly.pdbx_strand_id
1 'polypeptide(L)'
;YTQTGTNSGYAGTSKIIQVCTDIDECLTKCRNDSNKVCVNLPGSFRCSCIKGTYSTNVTTMPCEDPCVAGRCKNSGKCQYQANEQFPYRCVCMAGYTGFHCELLDDHYWGMQRNAIIVGVVLGVLLLICIVVVLVFFLR
;
A
#
# COMPACT_ATOMS: atom_id res chain seq x y z
N TYR A 1 -21.95 8.91 -35.55
CA TYR A 1 -21.95 7.48 -35.18
C TYR A 1 -23.36 7.11 -34.73
N THR A 2 -24.21 6.66 -35.66
CA THR A 2 -25.61 6.32 -35.38
C THR A 2 -25.71 4.84 -35.03
N GLN A 3 -25.85 4.51 -33.74
CA GLN A 3 -26.14 3.14 -33.31
C GLN A 3 -27.66 2.91 -33.39
N THR A 4 -28.07 2.09 -34.36
CA THR A 4 -29.43 1.57 -34.48
C THR A 4 -29.60 0.39 -33.53
N GLY A 5 -30.18 0.64 -32.36
CA GLY A 5 -30.53 -0.40 -31.40
C GLY A 5 -30.59 0.14 -29.97
N THR A 6 -31.57 -0.32 -29.19
CA THR A 6 -31.55 -0.19 -27.72
C THR A 6 -30.38 -1.02 -27.19
N ASN A 7 -29.16 -0.48 -27.25
CA ASN A 7 -28.02 -1.06 -26.56
C ASN A 7 -28.23 -0.90 -25.05
N SER A 8 -27.77 -1.87 -24.28
CA SER A 8 -28.05 -2.04 -22.85
C SER A 8 -27.69 -0.85 -21.94
N GLY A 9 -26.98 0.18 -22.46
CA GLY A 9 -26.58 1.41 -21.76
C GLY A 9 -27.10 2.72 -22.37
N TYR A 10 -28.01 2.68 -23.34
CA TYR A 10 -28.65 3.88 -23.90
C TYR A 10 -30.17 3.74 -23.94
N ALA A 11 -30.88 4.76 -23.45
CA ALA A 11 -32.33 4.86 -23.55
C ALA A 11 -32.70 5.58 -24.85
N GLY A 12 -33.62 5.02 -25.64
CA GLY A 12 -34.09 5.61 -26.90
C GLY A 12 -35.47 6.25 -26.75
N THR A 13 -35.63 7.49 -27.24
CA THR A 13 -36.93 8.19 -27.24
C THR A 13 -37.63 8.10 -28.60
N SER A 14 -38.41 7.03 -28.81
CA SER A 14 -39.37 6.84 -29.92
C SER A 14 -38.80 6.49 -31.32
N LYS A 15 -39.52 5.64 -32.05
CA LYS A 15 -39.11 4.91 -33.29
C LYS A 15 -38.83 5.76 -34.53
N ILE A 16 -39.07 7.08 -34.49
CA ILE A 16 -39.04 7.97 -35.67
C ILE A 16 -37.85 8.95 -35.62
N ILE A 17 -37.39 9.34 -34.43
CA ILE A 17 -36.16 10.13 -34.22
C ILE A 17 -35.43 9.49 -33.03
N GLN A 18 -34.43 8.64 -33.31
CA GLN A 18 -33.70 7.96 -32.26
C GLN A 18 -32.67 8.89 -31.63
N VAL A 19 -33.10 9.68 -30.64
CA VAL A 19 -32.22 10.33 -29.68
C VAL A 19 -31.87 9.28 -28.64
N CYS A 20 -30.60 8.86 -28.62
CA CYS A 20 -30.06 7.99 -27.58
C CYS A 20 -29.48 8.87 -26.48
N THR A 21 -30.06 8.79 -25.29
CA THR A 21 -29.46 9.37 -24.08
C THR A 21 -28.74 8.27 -23.32
N ASP A 22 -27.52 8.57 -22.91
CA ASP A 22 -26.74 7.71 -22.03
C ASP A 22 -27.53 7.42 -20.74
N ILE A 23 -27.53 6.16 -20.32
CA ILE A 23 -28.17 5.76 -19.06
C ILE A 23 -27.12 5.92 -17.96
N ASP A 24 -27.39 6.76 -16.97
CA ASP A 24 -26.54 6.82 -15.78
C ASP A 24 -26.79 5.58 -14.89
N GLU A 25 -26.02 4.52 -15.11
CA GLU A 25 -26.18 3.30 -14.33
C GLU A 25 -25.74 3.49 -12.87
N CYS A 26 -24.96 4.53 -12.53
CA CYS A 26 -24.53 4.79 -11.15
C CYS A 26 -25.69 5.12 -10.20
N LEU A 27 -26.85 5.55 -10.73
CA LEU A 27 -28.05 5.81 -9.93
C LEU A 27 -28.70 4.52 -9.41
N THR A 28 -28.45 3.39 -10.07
CA THR A 28 -29.08 2.09 -9.78
C THR A 28 -28.09 0.97 -9.44
N LYS A 29 -26.87 1.05 -9.96
CA LYS A 29 -25.78 0.08 -9.77
C LYS A 29 -24.75 0.65 -8.79
N CYS A 30 -24.11 -0.24 -8.02
CA CYS A 30 -23.03 0.09 -7.07
C CYS A 30 -23.39 0.99 -5.89
N ARG A 31 -24.67 1.31 -5.71
CA ARG A 31 -25.20 2.20 -4.66
C ARG A 31 -25.15 1.63 -3.23
N ASN A 32 -25.01 0.32 -3.07
CA ASN A 32 -25.23 -0.35 -1.79
C ASN A 32 -23.99 -0.50 -0.89
N ASP A 33 -22.87 0.09 -1.27
CA ASP A 33 -21.64 0.00 -0.46
C ASP A 33 -20.99 1.38 -0.41
N SER A 34 -20.93 1.98 0.78
CA SER A 34 -20.28 3.26 1.03
C SER A 34 -18.79 3.27 0.67
N ASN A 35 -18.21 2.09 0.48
CA ASN A 35 -16.81 1.93 0.11
C ASN A 35 -16.61 1.81 -1.41
N LYS A 36 -17.61 2.15 -2.23
CA LYS A 36 -17.53 2.16 -3.70
C LYS A 36 -17.62 3.57 -4.27
N VAL A 37 -16.90 3.77 -5.37
CA VAL A 37 -16.99 4.92 -6.27
C VAL A 37 -17.52 4.42 -7.61
N CYS A 38 -18.53 5.09 -8.15
CA CYS A 38 -19.07 4.82 -9.48
C CYS A 38 -18.76 5.99 -10.42
N VAL A 39 -18.35 5.66 -11.64
CA VAL A 39 -18.13 6.62 -12.72
C VAL A 39 -18.99 6.22 -13.89
N ASN A 40 -19.91 7.10 -14.29
CA ASN A 40 -20.73 6.94 -15.48
C ASN A 40 -19.89 7.20 -16.74
N LEU A 41 -20.00 6.34 -17.75
CA LEU A 41 -19.25 6.40 -19.00
C LEU A 41 -20.24 6.33 -20.18
N PRO A 42 -19.93 6.89 -21.35
CA PRO A 42 -20.81 6.77 -22.50
C PRO A 42 -21.08 5.30 -22.88
N GLY A 43 -22.31 4.83 -22.63
CA GLY A 43 -22.82 3.49 -22.87
C GLY A 43 -22.44 2.44 -21.83
N SER A 44 -21.87 2.82 -20.69
CA SER A 44 -21.47 1.89 -19.62
C SER A 44 -21.18 2.61 -18.31
N PHE A 45 -20.75 1.86 -17.30
CA PHE A 45 -20.28 2.42 -16.05
C PHE A 45 -19.09 1.63 -15.51
N ARG A 46 -18.32 2.25 -14.60
CA ARG A 46 -17.27 1.58 -13.86
C ARG A 46 -17.45 1.79 -12.36
N CYS A 47 -17.39 0.70 -11.61
CA CYS A 47 -17.32 0.73 -10.16
C CYS A 47 -15.95 0.33 -9.68
N SER A 48 -15.43 1.07 -8.71
CA SER A 48 -14.14 0.82 -8.07
C SER A 48 -14.26 1.03 -6.57
N CYS A 49 -13.42 0.35 -5.81
CA CYS A 49 -13.34 0.59 -4.38
C CYS A 49 -12.74 1.97 -4.08
N ILE A 50 -13.16 2.59 -2.97
CA ILE A 50 -12.58 3.85 -2.50
C ILE A 50 -11.08 3.68 -2.24
N LYS A 51 -10.33 4.77 -2.34
CA LYS A 51 -8.89 4.75 -2.11
C LYS A 51 -8.58 4.14 -0.74
N GLY A 52 -7.69 3.15 -0.72
CA GLY A 52 -7.33 2.43 0.50
C GLY A 52 -8.06 1.10 0.67
N THR A 53 -9.05 0.78 -0.15
CA THR A 53 -9.77 -0.51 -0.12
C THR A 53 -9.56 -1.30 -1.40
N TYR A 54 -9.84 -2.60 -1.36
CA TYR A 54 -9.69 -3.52 -2.50
C TYR A 54 -10.84 -4.53 -2.55
N SER A 55 -11.03 -5.16 -3.70
CA SER A 55 -11.93 -6.30 -3.85
C SER A 55 -11.18 -7.44 -4.52
N THR A 56 -11.32 -8.65 -3.98
CA THR A 56 -10.83 -9.89 -4.60
C THR A 56 -11.84 -10.50 -5.56
N ASN A 57 -13.13 -10.16 -5.42
CA ASN A 57 -14.21 -10.73 -6.20
C ASN A 57 -14.77 -9.67 -7.14
N VAL A 58 -14.60 -9.86 -8.45
CA VAL A 58 -15.06 -8.90 -9.47
C VAL A 58 -16.59 -8.89 -9.61
N THR A 59 -17.25 -9.99 -9.25
CA THR A 59 -18.71 -10.17 -9.38
C THR A 59 -19.47 -9.48 -8.25
N THR A 60 -19.07 -9.70 -7.00
CA THR A 60 -19.72 -9.10 -5.82
C THR A 60 -19.10 -7.75 -5.45
N MET A 61 -17.84 -7.54 -5.82
CA MET A 61 -17.05 -6.34 -5.56
C MET A 61 -17.07 -5.88 -4.09
N PRO A 62 -16.90 -6.73 -3.05
CA PRO A 62 -16.86 -6.25 -1.67
C PRO A 62 -15.59 -5.42 -1.47
N CYS A 63 -15.72 -4.18 -1.01
CA CYS A 63 -14.57 -3.32 -0.79
C CYS A 63 -14.07 -3.47 0.65
N GLU A 64 -12.97 -4.20 0.79
CA GLU A 64 -12.33 -4.56 2.05
C GLU A 64 -11.12 -3.67 2.33
N ASP A 65 -10.83 -3.44 3.61
CA ASP A 65 -9.60 -2.78 4.04
C ASP A 65 -8.44 -3.79 4.01
N PRO A 66 -7.40 -3.60 3.15
CA PRO A 66 -6.24 -4.48 3.15
C PRO A 66 -5.34 -4.23 4.35
N CYS A 67 -5.53 -3.16 5.13
CA CYS A 67 -4.75 -2.80 6.30
C CYS A 67 -5.45 -3.07 7.63
N VAL A 68 -6.06 -4.26 7.74
CA VAL A 68 -6.63 -4.73 9.01
C VAL A 68 -5.62 -4.77 10.17
N ALA A 69 -6.12 -4.54 11.38
CA ALA A 69 -5.33 -4.58 12.60
C ALA A 69 -4.58 -5.92 12.75
N GLY A 70 -3.31 -5.84 13.14
CA GLY A 70 -2.47 -7.01 13.39
C GLY A 70 -1.92 -7.71 12.15
N ARG A 71 -2.17 -7.20 10.93
CA ARG A 71 -1.58 -7.70 9.68
C ARG A 71 -0.07 -7.50 9.63
N CYS A 72 0.39 -6.28 9.95
CA CYS A 72 1.81 -6.01 10.14
C CYS A 72 2.17 -6.23 11.61
N LYS A 73 3.12 -7.12 11.85
CA LYS A 73 3.64 -7.48 13.18
C LYS A 73 4.73 -6.50 13.62
N ASN A 74 5.14 -6.61 14.88
CA ASN A 74 6.27 -5.87 15.45
C ASN A 74 6.21 -4.35 15.21
N SER A 75 5.01 -3.79 15.39
CA SER A 75 4.72 -2.36 15.17
C SER A 75 4.99 -1.86 13.75
N GLY A 76 5.01 -2.76 12.76
CA GLY A 76 5.09 -2.41 11.35
C GLY A 76 3.87 -1.59 10.89
N LYS A 77 4.11 -0.64 9.99
CA LYS A 77 3.07 0.22 9.44
C LYS A 77 2.49 -0.39 8.16
N CYS A 78 1.19 -0.67 8.15
CA CYS A 78 0.51 -1.08 6.93
C CYS A 78 0.32 0.11 5.98
N GLN A 79 0.59 -0.11 4.70
CA GLN A 79 0.36 0.86 3.64
C GLN A 79 -0.41 0.19 2.51
N TYR A 80 -1.52 0.80 2.11
CA TYR A 80 -2.25 0.40 0.91
C TYR A 80 -1.33 0.44 -0.32
N GLN A 81 -1.47 -0.56 -1.18
CA GLN A 81 -0.89 -0.57 -2.52
C GLN A 81 -1.96 -0.88 -3.55
N ALA A 82 -1.94 -0.16 -4.68
CA ALA A 82 -2.81 -0.44 -5.81
C ALA A 82 -2.23 -1.62 -6.64
N ASN A 83 -2.15 -2.79 -6.02
CA ASN A 83 -1.72 -4.04 -6.64
C ASN A 83 -2.82 -5.09 -6.43
N GLU A 84 -3.24 -5.72 -7.52
CA GLU A 84 -4.35 -6.69 -7.53
C GLU A 84 -4.02 -7.97 -6.76
N GLN A 85 -2.75 -8.38 -6.71
CA GLN A 85 -2.33 -9.59 -6.01
C GLN A 85 -2.00 -9.32 -4.53
N PHE A 86 -1.41 -8.15 -4.25
CA PHE A 86 -1.01 -7.75 -2.90
C PHE A 86 -1.42 -6.30 -2.63
N PRO A 87 -2.65 -6.05 -2.15
CA PRO A 87 -3.24 -4.71 -2.01
C PRO A 87 -2.67 -3.89 -0.83
N TYR A 88 -1.56 -4.34 -0.25
CA TYR A 88 -0.85 -3.68 0.83
C TYR A 88 0.62 -4.10 0.84
N ARG A 89 1.41 -3.32 1.57
CA ARG A 89 2.72 -3.72 2.08
C ARG A 89 2.89 -3.32 3.53
N CYS A 90 3.71 -4.05 4.26
CA CYS A 90 4.15 -3.66 5.59
C CYS A 90 5.49 -2.92 5.51
N VAL A 91 5.57 -1.75 6.13
CA VAL A 91 6.82 -1.05 6.38
C VAL A 91 7.29 -1.41 7.77
N CYS A 92 8.36 -2.19 7.85
CA CYS A 92 8.85 -2.74 9.11
C CYS A 92 9.60 -1.71 9.95
N MET A 93 9.48 -1.83 11.26
CA MET A 93 10.34 -1.12 12.20
C MET A 93 11.78 -1.64 12.10
N ALA A 94 12.73 -0.82 12.54
CA ALA A 94 14.15 -1.18 12.53
C ALA A 94 14.39 -2.50 13.29
N GLY A 95 15.18 -3.40 12.71
CA GLY A 95 15.46 -4.73 13.26
C GLY A 95 14.43 -5.81 12.92
N TYR A 96 13.43 -5.52 12.08
CA TYR A 96 12.45 -6.49 11.60
C TYR A 96 12.35 -6.52 10.07
N THR A 97 12.01 -7.69 9.53
CA THR A 97 11.86 -7.96 8.10
C THR A 97 10.76 -9.02 7.87
N GLY A 98 10.55 -9.42 6.61
CA GLY A 98 9.47 -10.32 6.20
C GLY A 98 8.27 -9.58 5.61
N PHE A 99 7.33 -10.34 5.05
CA PHE A 99 6.17 -9.76 4.35
C PHE A 99 5.20 -9.07 5.32
N HIS A 100 5.10 -9.58 6.55
CA HIS A 100 4.30 -9.05 7.65
C HIS A 100 5.16 -8.49 8.79
N CYS A 101 6.46 -8.24 8.56
CA CYS A 101 7.40 -7.82 9.61
C CYS A 101 7.51 -8.81 10.77
N GLU A 102 7.35 -10.10 10.49
CA GLU A 102 7.33 -11.21 11.44
C GLU A 102 8.72 -11.72 11.81
N LEU A 103 9.72 -11.44 10.97
CA LEU A 103 11.10 -11.91 11.12
C LEU A 103 11.98 -10.85 11.76
N LEU A 104 13.00 -11.26 12.51
CA LEU A 104 14.08 -10.38 12.94
C LEU A 104 15.07 -10.18 11.80
N ASP A 105 15.59 -8.96 11.68
CA ASP A 105 16.62 -8.63 10.68
C ASP A 105 18.02 -8.84 11.26
N ASP A 106 18.63 -9.99 10.96
CA ASP A 106 19.96 -10.35 11.45
C ASP A 106 21.07 -9.42 10.93
N HIS A 107 20.88 -8.81 9.75
CA HIS A 107 21.84 -7.85 9.21
C HIS A 107 21.88 -6.57 10.05
N TYR A 108 20.72 -6.12 10.53
CA TYR A 108 20.61 -4.99 11.43
C TYR A 108 21.37 -5.22 12.76
N TRP A 109 21.15 -6.36 13.41
CA TRP A 109 21.83 -6.71 14.67
C TRP A 109 23.33 -7.02 14.47
N GLY A 110 23.70 -7.54 13.31
CA GLY A 110 25.08 -7.69 12.89
C GLY A 110 25.81 -6.36 12.80
N MET A 111 25.22 -5.36 12.13
CA MET A 111 25.80 -4.03 12.01
C MET A 111 25.88 -3.29 13.36
N GLN A 112 24.86 -3.40 14.22
CA GLN A 112 24.91 -2.78 15.55
C GLN A 112 26.01 -3.36 16.44
N ARG A 113 26.19 -4.69 16.44
CA ARG A 113 27.29 -5.32 17.17
C ARG A 113 28.66 -4.89 16.65
N ASN A 114 28.81 -4.82 15.33
CA ASN A 114 30.07 -4.41 14.72
C ASN A 114 30.42 -2.96 15.06
N ALA A 115 29.43 -2.06 15.06
CA ALA A 115 29.63 -0.67 15.45
C ALA A 115 30.11 -0.53 16.91
N ILE A 116 29.55 -1.32 17.83
CA ILE A 116 29.98 -1.35 19.24
C ILE A 116 31.44 -1.83 19.34
N ILE A 117 31.80 -2.92 18.65
CA ILE A 117 33.16 -3.47 18.67
C ILE A 117 34.17 -2.44 18.13
N VAL A 118 33.87 -1.82 16.99
CA VAL A 118 34.72 -0.79 16.39
C VAL A 118 34.87 0.40 17.35
N GLY A 119 33.79 0.83 17.99
CA GLY A 119 33.83 1.91 18.99
C GLY A 119 34.72 1.59 20.19
N VAL A 120 34.60 0.40 20.76
CA VAL A 120 35.43 -0.04 21.90
C VAL A 120 36.90 -0.14 21.50
N VAL A 121 37.21 -0.73 20.34
CA VAL A 121 38.59 -0.89 19.85
C VAL A 121 39.24 0.48 19.62
N LEU A 122 38.54 1.41 18.94
CA LEU A 122 39.05 2.76 18.71
C LEU A 122 39.25 3.53 20.02
N GLY A 123 38.34 3.38 20.98
CA GLY A 123 38.47 3.99 22.30
C GLY A 123 39.70 3.49 23.07
N VAL A 124 39.95 2.17 23.07
CA VAL A 124 41.14 1.58 23.72
C VAL A 124 42.43 2.05 23.03
N LEU A 125 42.48 2.05 21.69
CA LEU A 125 43.65 2.54 20.95
C LEU A 125 43.96 4.00 21.28
N LEU A 126 42.93 4.85 21.34
CA LEU A 126 43.08 6.26 21.70
C LEU A 126 43.60 6.42 23.14
N LEU A 127 43.07 5.65 24.11
CA LEU A 127 43.56 5.66 25.48
C LEU A 127 45.02 5.24 25.58
N ILE A 128 45.42 4.18 24.86
CA ILE A 128 46.81 3.74 24.80
C ILE A 128 47.70 4.85 24.24
N CYS A 129 47.30 5.49 23.15
CA CYS A 129 48.04 6.62 22.57
C CYS A 129 48.20 7.78 23.58
N ILE A 130 47.15 8.15 24.31
CA ILE A 130 47.21 9.18 25.34
C ILE A 130 48.22 8.80 26.44
N VAL A 131 48.16 7.56 26.94
CA VAL A 131 49.07 7.10 28.00
C VAL A 131 50.52 7.16 27.53
N VAL A 132 50.81 6.72 26.30
CA VAL A 132 52.16 6.78 25.72
C VAL A 132 52.67 8.22 25.62
N VAL A 133 51.84 9.14 25.12
CA VAL A 133 52.16 10.57 25.04
C VAL A 133 52.44 11.13 26.44
N LEU A 134 51.56 10.90 27.40
CA LEU A 134 51.75 11.36 28.77
C LEU A 134 53.05 10.81 29.39
N VAL A 135 53.34 9.52 29.24
CA VAL A 135 54.57 8.92 29.78
C VAL A 135 55.82 9.51 29.13
N PHE A 136 55.78 9.81 27.83
CA PHE A 136 56.92 10.40 27.11
C PHE A 136 57.17 11.86 27.47
N PHE A 137 56.10 12.66 27.65
CA PHE A 137 56.20 14.09 27.97
C PHE A 137 56.29 14.39 29.47
N LEU A 138 55.91 13.45 30.35
CA LEU A 138 56.05 13.57 31.81
C LEU A 138 57.34 12.91 32.33
N ARG A 139 58.18 12.37 31.45
CA ARG A 139 59.56 11.98 31.74
C ARG A 139 60.52 13.09 31.33
#